data_AF-A0A8H3C4M6-F1
#
_entry.id   AF-A0A8H3C4M6-F1
#
_cell.length_a   1.000
_cell.length_b   1.000
_cell.length_c   1.000
_cell.angle_alpha   90.00
_cell.angle_beta   90.00
_cell.angle_gamma   90.00
#
_symmetry.space_group_name_H-M   'P 1'
#
loop_
_entity.id
_entity.type
_entity.pdbx_description
1 polymer ?
#
loop_
_entity_poly.entity_id
_entity_poly.type
_entity_poly.pdbx_seq_one_letter_code
_entity_poly.pdbx_strand_id
1 'polypeptide(L)'
;MAANLYTLSWASETLSRALVARSDCDILAELIVLREQGTESKNIDQHFEKEREKVRNADHNERSFAIAFQNAMENMNQAVWIPRTNNFLDLGCAPGGFAQYLLQKNKRAHGIGISLPCSQGGYGFGVTDWGYLARYKLHWVDLTSFDLAPSIPKPISSSHSYPPLPFKSSSRDLVVCDAQWVFNPDNLNRSWNWTRLIISQLLIALRAVSPGGSILIRLSCVERTLTGRILLALCRISDLVRTVKSTQFQTIRSYFYVLAQRVHPQSDECKSLISALEQLWYTMTFEGESGYGRDIRAEDEELITTDEEMLSENGLLTIIQLGTPIWEIQYDALCYFLAKRGVV
;
A
#
# COMPACT_ATOMS: atom_id res chain seq x y z
N MET A 1 2.05 -1.17 -25.82
CA MET A 1 0.91 -0.29 -25.46
C MET A 1 0.68 -0.36 -23.95
N ALA A 2 1.64 0.13 -23.16
CA ALA A 2 1.57 0.24 -21.70
C ALA A 2 1.48 1.71 -21.28
N ALA A 3 0.69 2.47 -22.03
CA ALA A 3 0.33 3.84 -21.73
C ALA A 3 -1.12 3.83 -21.24
N ASN A 4 -1.41 4.59 -20.19
CA ASN A 4 -2.74 4.90 -19.61
C ASN A 4 -3.24 4.17 -18.36
N LEU A 5 -2.40 3.50 -17.56
CA LEU A 5 -2.80 3.10 -16.19
C LEU A 5 -2.53 4.18 -15.12
N TYR A 6 -1.93 5.31 -15.51
CA TYR A 6 -1.75 6.49 -14.65
C TYR A 6 -2.64 7.68 -15.07
N THR A 7 -3.56 7.48 -16.03
CA THR A 7 -4.41 8.54 -16.60
C THR A 7 -5.89 8.16 -16.58
N LEU A 8 -6.37 7.66 -15.45
CA LEU A 8 -7.63 8.19 -14.95
C LEU A 8 -7.20 9.42 -14.17
N SER A 9 -7.40 10.60 -14.78
CA SER A 9 -7.02 11.88 -14.18
C SER A 9 -7.46 11.87 -12.73
N TRP A 10 -6.52 11.88 -11.79
CA TRP A 10 -6.87 11.97 -10.37
C TRP A 10 -7.70 13.23 -10.09
N ALA A 11 -7.71 14.22 -10.99
CA ALA A 11 -8.58 15.39 -10.96
C ALA A 11 -10.08 15.08 -11.21
N SER A 12 -10.42 13.90 -11.75
CA SER A 12 -11.81 13.48 -11.96
C SER A 12 -12.39 12.67 -10.79
N GLU A 13 -11.57 12.29 -9.81
CA GLU A 13 -12.04 11.53 -8.64
C GLU A 13 -12.87 12.43 -7.70
N THR A 14 -13.92 11.86 -7.10
CA THR A 14 -14.88 12.57 -6.24
C THR A 14 -14.16 13.29 -5.09
N LEU A 15 -13.25 12.60 -4.40
CA LEU A 15 -12.51 13.17 -3.28
C LEU A 15 -11.57 14.30 -3.73
N SER A 16 -10.77 14.08 -4.77
CA SER A 16 -9.87 15.12 -5.31
C SER A 16 -10.61 16.41 -5.65
N ARG A 17 -11.78 16.31 -6.30
CA ARG A 17 -12.59 17.49 -6.63
C ARG A 17 -13.06 18.23 -5.38
N ALA A 18 -13.49 17.50 -4.35
CA ALA A 18 -13.93 18.09 -3.10
C ALA A 18 -12.76 18.77 -2.36
N LEU A 19 -11.58 18.17 -2.36
CA LEU A 19 -10.39 18.73 -1.71
C LEU A 19 -9.88 19.98 -2.43
N VAL A 20 -9.73 19.95 -3.75
CA VAL A 20 -9.25 21.09 -4.55
C VAL A 20 -10.20 22.29 -4.52
N ALA A 21 -11.49 22.06 -4.27
CA ALA A 21 -12.46 23.14 -4.13
C ALA A 21 -12.31 23.94 -2.82
N ARG A 22 -11.49 23.48 -1.87
CA ARG A 22 -11.29 24.13 -0.58
C ARG A 22 -10.06 25.04 -0.61
N SER A 23 -10.19 26.20 0.04
CA SER A 23 -9.11 27.19 0.17
C SER A 23 -7.98 26.78 1.11
N ASP A 24 -8.17 25.76 1.95
CA ASP A 24 -7.16 25.23 2.87
C ASP A 24 -6.37 24.05 2.28
N CYS A 25 -6.49 23.82 0.96
CA CYS A 25 -5.90 22.69 0.25
C CYS A 25 -5.13 23.11 -1.02
N ASP A 26 -4.65 24.36 -1.08
CA ASP A 26 -3.95 24.92 -2.26
C ASP A 26 -2.72 24.09 -2.67
N ILE A 27 -1.98 23.55 -1.69
CA ILE A 27 -0.80 22.70 -1.95
C ILE A 27 -1.13 21.46 -2.79
N LEU A 28 -2.32 20.87 -2.61
CA LEU A 28 -2.77 19.76 -3.44
C LEU A 28 -2.99 20.25 -4.87
N ALA A 29 -3.69 21.37 -5.06
CA ALA A 29 -3.95 21.94 -6.38
C ALA A 29 -2.64 22.27 -7.13
N GLU A 30 -1.64 22.81 -6.44
CA GLU A 30 -0.32 23.07 -7.03
C GLU A 30 0.42 21.77 -7.39
N LEU A 31 0.43 20.78 -6.49
CA LEU A 31 1.03 19.47 -6.75
C LEU A 31 0.40 18.75 -7.95
N ILE A 32 -0.91 18.92 -8.10
CA ILE A 32 -1.73 18.43 -9.21
C ILE A 32 -1.20 19.00 -10.54
N VAL A 33 -1.08 20.32 -10.65
CA VAL A 33 -0.52 20.99 -11.84
C VAL A 33 0.92 20.53 -12.11
N LEU A 34 1.73 20.44 -11.05
CA LEU A 34 3.14 20.04 -11.16
C LEU A 34 3.30 18.60 -11.68
N ARG A 35 2.41 17.68 -11.30
CA ARG A 35 2.38 16.31 -11.81
C ARG A 35 2.00 16.28 -13.29
N GLU A 36 1.03 17.09 -13.71
CA GLU A 36 0.62 17.20 -15.12
C GLU A 36 1.77 17.70 -15.99
N GLN A 37 2.47 18.76 -15.58
CA GLN A 37 3.67 19.26 -16.26
C GLN A 37 4.77 18.19 -16.38
N GLY A 38 4.93 17.37 -15.34
CA GLY A 38 5.85 16.24 -15.34
C GLY A 38 5.46 15.16 -16.35
N THR A 39 4.17 14.84 -16.46
CA THR A 39 3.63 13.83 -17.40
C THR A 39 3.68 14.30 -18.86
N GLU A 40 3.50 15.58 -19.14
CA GLU A 40 3.57 16.11 -20.50
C GLU A 40 5.01 16.14 -21.07
N SER A 41 6.01 16.02 -20.20
CA SER A 41 7.43 16.05 -20.58
C SER A 41 7.96 14.68 -21.01
N LYS A 42 8.19 14.51 -22.32
CA LYS A 42 8.80 13.29 -22.90
C LYS A 42 10.12 12.87 -22.25
N ASN A 43 10.92 13.83 -21.77
CA ASN A 43 12.21 13.55 -21.12
C ASN A 43 12.02 12.88 -19.74
N ILE A 44 10.94 13.21 -19.04
CA ILE A 44 10.60 12.66 -17.72
C ILE A 44 10.00 11.27 -17.89
N ASP A 45 9.15 11.08 -18.89
CA ASP A 45 8.64 9.75 -19.24
C ASP A 45 9.77 8.77 -19.55
N GLN A 46 10.76 9.20 -20.34
CA GLN A 46 11.95 8.39 -20.62
C GLN A 46 12.76 8.09 -19.36
N HIS A 47 12.84 9.01 -18.40
CA HIS A 47 13.51 8.76 -17.12
C HIS A 47 12.80 7.65 -16.34
N PHE A 48 11.49 7.74 -16.19
CA PHE A 48 10.72 6.73 -15.47
C PHE A 48 10.66 5.39 -16.22
N GLU A 49 10.65 5.39 -17.55
CA GLU A 49 10.75 4.16 -18.34
C GLU A 49 12.10 3.48 -18.15
N LYS A 50 13.22 4.23 -18.19
CA LYS A 50 14.55 3.68 -17.91
C LYS A 50 14.64 3.08 -16.50
N GLU A 51 14.02 3.71 -15.50
CA GLU A 51 13.97 3.14 -14.15
C GLU A 51 13.14 1.84 -14.11
N ARG A 52 12.03 1.76 -14.85
CA ARG A 52 11.24 0.53 -15.00
C ARG A 52 12.01 -0.57 -15.73
N GLU A 53 12.73 -0.23 -16.80
CA GLU A 53 13.57 -1.17 -17.56
C GLU A 53 14.74 -1.70 -16.75
N LYS A 54 15.43 -0.83 -15.99
CA LYS A 54 16.49 -1.28 -15.04
C LYS A 54 15.95 -2.28 -14.04
N VAL A 55 14.75 -2.02 -13.50
CA VAL A 55 14.08 -2.96 -12.59
C VAL A 55 13.74 -4.27 -13.29
N ARG A 56 13.31 -4.25 -14.55
CA ARG A 56 12.96 -5.47 -15.32
C ARG A 56 14.16 -6.30 -15.76
N ASN A 57 15.29 -5.65 -16.08
CA ASN A 57 16.43 -6.28 -16.76
C ASN A 57 17.65 -6.50 -15.86
N ALA A 58 17.65 -6.01 -14.62
CA ALA A 58 18.76 -6.24 -13.71
C ALA A 58 18.74 -7.69 -13.20
N ASP A 59 19.88 -8.38 -13.30
CA ASP A 59 20.31 -9.30 -12.23
C ASP A 59 20.35 -8.45 -10.97
N HIS A 60 19.26 -8.47 -10.21
CA HIS A 60 19.01 -7.48 -9.18
C HIS A 60 20.18 -7.49 -8.19
N ASN A 61 20.71 -6.31 -7.88
CA ASN A 61 21.49 -6.17 -6.65
C ASN A 61 20.49 -6.02 -5.51
N GLU A 62 19.78 -7.10 -5.14
CA GLU A 62 18.70 -7.05 -4.13
C GLU A 62 19.20 -6.46 -2.82
N ARG A 63 20.48 -6.67 -2.52
CA ARG A 63 21.15 -6.11 -1.36
C ARG A 63 21.16 -4.57 -1.39
N SER A 64 21.47 -3.96 -2.53
CA SER A 64 21.44 -2.49 -2.65
C SER A 64 20.04 -1.92 -2.46
N PHE A 65 19.02 -2.58 -3.04
CA PHE A 65 17.63 -2.17 -2.79
C PHE A 65 17.23 -2.40 -1.33
N ALA A 66 17.59 -3.53 -0.73
CA ALA A 66 17.34 -3.80 0.69
C ALA A 66 17.94 -2.71 1.58
N ILE A 67 19.17 -2.26 1.31
CA ILE A 67 19.79 -1.14 2.04
C ILE A 67 19.00 0.16 1.84
N ALA A 68 18.56 0.47 0.61
CA ALA A 68 17.77 1.68 0.35
C ALA A 68 16.43 1.66 1.11
N PHE A 69 15.72 0.53 1.11
CA PHE A 69 14.48 0.36 1.89
C PHE A 69 14.73 0.38 3.40
N GLN A 70 15.84 -0.18 3.89
CA GLN A 70 16.23 -0.09 5.30
C GLN A 70 16.42 1.37 5.74
N ASN A 71 17.15 2.16 4.94
CA ASN A 71 17.37 3.58 5.21
C ASN A 71 16.06 4.38 5.13
N ALA A 72 15.18 4.04 4.18
CA ALA A 72 13.86 4.64 4.09
C ALA A 72 13.02 4.39 5.35
N MET A 73 13.01 3.15 5.87
CA MET A 73 12.33 2.82 7.13
C MET A 73 12.93 3.58 8.33
N GLU A 74 14.27 3.71 8.37
CA GLU A 74 14.94 4.48 9.42
C GLU A 74 14.54 5.96 9.38
N ASN A 75 14.54 6.57 8.19
CA ASN A 75 14.11 7.95 7.98
C ASN A 75 12.64 8.15 8.36
N MET A 76 11.74 7.25 7.96
CA MET A 76 10.32 7.32 8.34
C MET A 76 10.12 7.15 9.84
N ASN A 77 10.89 6.26 10.49
CA ASN A 77 10.81 6.06 11.93
C ASN A 77 11.23 7.31 12.73
N GLN A 78 12.17 8.11 12.20
CA GLN A 78 12.54 9.40 12.80
C GLN A 78 11.38 10.41 12.75
N ALA A 79 10.50 10.32 11.74
CA ALA A 79 9.37 11.23 11.57
C ALA A 79 8.13 10.85 12.41
N VAL A 80 7.72 9.57 12.44
CA VAL A 80 6.43 9.17 13.07
C VAL A 80 6.52 8.15 14.20
N TRP A 81 7.73 7.81 14.67
CA TRP A 81 7.96 6.78 15.70
C TRP A 81 7.18 5.48 15.46
N ILE A 82 7.78 4.60 14.65
CA ILE A 82 7.29 3.25 14.43
C ILE A 82 7.57 2.42 15.69
N PRO A 83 6.54 1.80 16.32
CA PRO A 83 6.71 1.07 17.57
C PRO A 83 7.71 -0.08 17.48
N ARG A 84 8.36 -0.37 18.62
CA ARG A 84 9.09 -1.63 18.78
C ARG A 84 8.12 -2.81 18.72
N THR A 85 8.64 -3.96 18.29
CA THR A 85 7.85 -5.16 18.05
C THR A 85 8.60 -6.39 18.54
N ASN A 86 7.87 -7.40 19.03
CA ASN A 86 8.41 -8.73 19.30
C ASN A 86 8.00 -9.72 18.21
N ASN A 87 6.84 -9.52 17.58
CA ASN A 87 6.37 -10.34 16.48
C ASN A 87 5.82 -9.43 15.37
N PHE A 88 6.37 -9.54 14.16
CA PHE A 88 5.91 -8.74 13.03
C PHE A 88 5.58 -9.59 11.80
N LEU A 89 4.76 -9.03 10.93
CA LEU A 89 4.43 -9.55 9.60
C LEU A 89 4.85 -8.51 8.57
N ASP A 90 5.49 -8.94 7.49
CA ASP A 90 6.00 -8.09 6.41
C ASP A 90 5.48 -8.62 5.07
N LEU A 91 4.50 -7.92 4.49
CA LEU A 91 3.85 -8.26 3.21
C LEU A 91 4.50 -7.47 2.08
N GLY A 92 4.86 -8.17 1.00
CA GLY A 92 5.71 -7.57 -0.03
C GLY A 92 7.14 -7.39 0.44
N CYS A 93 7.61 -8.26 1.34
CA CYS A 93 8.83 -8.03 2.09
C CYS A 93 10.11 -8.04 1.24
N ALA A 94 10.13 -8.61 0.05
CA ALA A 94 11.31 -8.54 -0.81
C ALA A 94 11.47 -7.12 -1.38
N PRO A 95 12.68 -6.53 -1.31
CA PRO A 95 13.98 -7.19 -1.14
C PRO A 95 14.48 -7.35 0.30
N GLY A 96 13.72 -6.93 1.31
CA GLY A 96 13.98 -7.24 2.73
C GLY A 96 14.50 -6.09 3.58
N GLY A 97 14.52 -4.86 3.05
CA GLY A 97 15.03 -3.71 3.78
C GLY A 97 14.25 -3.40 5.07
N PHE A 98 12.93 -3.51 5.04
CA PHE A 98 12.08 -3.31 6.22
C PHE A 98 12.27 -4.42 7.26
N ALA A 99 12.26 -5.69 6.85
CA ALA A 99 12.63 -6.82 7.70
C ALA A 99 14.02 -6.62 8.36
N GLN A 100 15.02 -6.23 7.58
CA GLN A 100 16.38 -5.96 8.08
C GLN A 100 16.40 -4.86 9.13
N TYR A 101 15.72 -3.73 8.88
CA TYR A 101 15.58 -2.64 9.85
C TYR A 101 14.93 -3.13 11.15
N LEU A 102 13.80 -3.82 11.05
CA LEU A 102 13.03 -4.29 12.21
C LEU A 102 13.81 -5.31 13.04
N LEU A 103 14.49 -6.27 12.40
CA LEU A 103 15.29 -7.29 13.08
C LEU A 103 16.57 -6.70 13.71
N GLN A 104 17.13 -5.64 13.11
CA GLN A 104 18.27 -4.91 13.66
C GLN A 104 17.89 -4.14 14.92
N LYS A 105 16.78 -3.39 14.90
CA LYS A 105 16.31 -2.55 16.02
C LYS A 105 15.65 -3.37 17.14
N ASN A 106 15.06 -4.52 16.80
CA ASN A 106 14.37 -5.40 17.75
C ASN A 106 15.10 -6.76 17.85
N LYS A 107 16.12 -6.82 18.72
CA LYS A 107 17.05 -7.96 18.83
C LYS A 107 16.40 -9.31 19.18
N ARG A 108 15.20 -9.28 19.78
CA ARG A 108 14.44 -10.48 20.18
C ARG A 108 13.20 -10.73 19.32
N ALA A 109 12.95 -9.90 18.31
CA ALA A 109 11.77 -10.02 17.49
C ALA A 109 11.81 -11.24 16.56
N HIS A 110 10.65 -11.76 16.18
CA HIS A 110 10.49 -12.74 15.13
C HIS A 110 9.61 -12.16 14.03
N GLY A 111 9.96 -12.43 12.78
CA GLY A 111 9.22 -11.93 11.62
C GLY A 111 8.71 -13.06 10.74
N ILE A 112 7.56 -12.83 10.12
CA ILE A 112 7.10 -13.60 8.97
C ILE A 112 7.07 -12.66 7.76
N GLY A 113 7.69 -13.09 6.67
CA GLY A 113 7.65 -12.41 5.38
C GLY A 113 6.75 -13.16 4.41
N ILE A 114 5.96 -12.43 3.63
CA ILE A 114 5.28 -12.96 2.44
C ILE A 114 5.69 -12.08 1.26
N SER A 115 6.18 -12.69 0.19
CA SER A 115 6.54 -11.97 -1.04
C SER A 115 6.27 -12.80 -2.28
N LEU A 116 5.98 -12.13 -3.39
CA LEU A 116 5.80 -12.77 -4.68
C LEU A 116 7.14 -13.38 -5.15
N PRO A 117 7.17 -14.61 -5.66
CA PRO A 117 8.40 -15.21 -6.20
C PRO A 117 8.87 -14.53 -7.49
N CYS A 118 10.18 -14.56 -7.75
CA CYS A 118 10.76 -13.98 -8.98
C CYS A 118 10.17 -14.58 -10.26
N SER A 119 9.81 -15.87 -10.25
CA SER A 119 9.16 -16.55 -11.38
C SER A 119 7.79 -15.97 -11.76
N GLN A 120 7.18 -15.17 -10.89
CA GLN A 120 5.91 -14.48 -11.13
C GLN A 120 6.08 -12.95 -11.23
N GLY A 121 7.32 -12.47 -11.40
CA GLY A 121 7.66 -11.05 -11.52
C GLY A 121 7.96 -10.36 -10.19
N GLY A 122 8.12 -11.11 -9.09
CA GLY A 122 8.55 -10.59 -7.80
C GLY A 122 10.07 -10.32 -7.71
N TYR A 123 10.52 -9.84 -6.55
CA TYR A 123 11.93 -9.55 -6.28
C TYR A 123 12.60 -10.64 -5.43
N GLY A 124 13.91 -10.82 -5.58
CA GLY A 124 14.72 -11.65 -4.69
C GLY A 124 14.88 -11.03 -3.29
N PHE A 125 15.35 -11.83 -2.33
CA PHE A 125 15.54 -11.38 -0.94
C PHE A 125 17.03 -11.08 -0.67
N GLY A 126 17.36 -9.81 -0.43
CA GLY A 126 18.73 -9.30 -0.32
C GLY A 126 19.34 -9.29 1.08
N VAL A 127 18.63 -9.82 2.09
CA VAL A 127 19.13 -9.89 3.48
C VAL A 127 19.99 -11.13 3.65
N THR A 128 21.25 -10.94 4.08
CA THR A 128 22.23 -12.04 4.19
C THR A 128 22.71 -12.30 5.62
N ASP A 129 22.32 -11.47 6.60
CA ASP A 129 22.72 -11.66 8.00
C ASP A 129 22.02 -12.88 8.60
N TRP A 130 22.80 -13.90 8.96
CA TRP A 130 22.30 -15.16 9.52
C TRP A 130 21.52 -14.98 10.83
N GLY A 131 21.86 -14.00 11.66
CA GLY A 131 21.15 -13.73 12.91
C GLY A 131 19.78 -13.08 12.68
N TYR A 132 19.59 -12.40 11.54
CA TYR A 132 18.28 -11.94 11.09
C TYR A 132 17.47 -13.09 10.49
N LEU A 133 18.07 -13.86 9.58
CA LEU A 133 17.42 -14.99 8.92
C LEU A 133 16.97 -16.07 9.90
N ALA A 134 17.74 -16.34 10.97
CA ALA A 134 17.37 -17.31 12.00
C ALA A 134 16.06 -16.96 12.75
N ARG A 135 15.62 -15.69 12.70
CA ARG A 135 14.39 -15.21 13.35
C ARG A 135 13.34 -14.73 12.34
N TYR A 136 13.53 -15.03 11.05
CA TYR A 136 12.68 -14.54 9.98
C TYR A 136 12.24 -15.67 9.05
N LYS A 137 10.92 -15.94 9.03
CA LYS A 137 10.34 -16.98 8.18
C LYS A 137 9.76 -16.37 6.90
N LEU A 138 10.37 -16.67 5.76
CA LEU A 138 9.94 -16.16 4.46
C LEU A 138 9.06 -17.16 3.70
N HIS A 139 7.92 -16.69 3.20
CA HIS A 139 7.00 -17.41 2.32
C HIS A 139 6.99 -16.77 0.93
N TRP A 140 7.32 -17.55 -0.09
CA TRP A 140 7.26 -17.15 -1.50
C TRP A 140 5.91 -17.53 -2.10
N VAL A 141 4.96 -16.60 -2.10
CA VAL A 141 3.59 -16.84 -2.56
C VAL A 141 2.90 -15.52 -2.88
N ASP A 142 2.01 -15.52 -3.88
CA ASP A 142 1.13 -14.39 -4.15
C ASP A 142 0.14 -14.24 -2.98
N LEU A 143 0.17 -13.10 -2.30
CA LEU A 143 -0.70 -12.86 -1.15
C LEU A 143 -2.20 -12.81 -1.51
N THR A 144 -2.55 -12.63 -2.79
CA THR A 144 -3.94 -12.66 -3.27
C THR A 144 -4.47 -14.10 -3.45
N SER A 145 -3.59 -15.11 -3.33
CA SER A 145 -3.94 -16.52 -3.49
C SER A 145 -4.42 -17.21 -2.21
N PHE A 146 -4.31 -16.55 -1.04
CA PHE A 146 -4.87 -17.09 0.21
C PHE A 146 -6.40 -17.00 0.22
N ASP A 147 -7.05 -17.83 1.05
CA ASP A 147 -8.46 -17.65 1.37
C ASP A 147 -8.60 -16.41 2.27
N LEU A 148 -8.95 -15.29 1.64
CA LEU A 148 -9.14 -14.03 2.32
C LEU A 148 -10.60 -13.74 2.67
N ALA A 149 -11.56 -14.61 2.33
CA ALA A 149 -12.95 -14.46 2.75
C ALA A 149 -13.50 -15.79 3.28
N PRO A 150 -12.94 -16.35 4.37
CA PRO A 150 -13.35 -17.65 4.91
C PRO A 150 -14.81 -17.70 5.36
N SER A 151 -15.42 -16.55 5.66
CA SER A 151 -16.83 -16.38 5.99
C SER A 151 -17.78 -16.57 4.80
N ILE A 152 -17.27 -16.43 3.57
CA ILE A 152 -18.06 -16.50 2.33
C ILE A 152 -17.80 -17.85 1.65
N PRO A 153 -18.85 -18.66 1.36
CA PRO A 153 -18.70 -19.90 0.61
C PRO A 153 -18.16 -19.63 -0.81
N LYS A 154 -17.20 -20.45 -1.26
CA LYS A 154 -16.57 -20.29 -2.57
C LYS A 154 -17.37 -21.03 -3.64
N PRO A 155 -17.38 -20.55 -4.90
CA PRO A 155 -18.03 -21.26 -5.99
C PRO A 155 -17.48 -22.68 -6.16
N ILE A 156 -18.37 -23.67 -6.33
CA ILE A 156 -18.01 -25.09 -6.52
C ILE A 156 -17.13 -25.28 -7.77
N SER A 157 -17.29 -24.41 -8.77
CA SER A 157 -16.52 -24.41 -10.02
C SER A 157 -15.10 -23.83 -9.90
N SER A 158 -14.70 -23.36 -8.70
CA SER A 158 -13.36 -22.83 -8.49
C SER A 158 -12.31 -23.93 -8.62
N SER A 159 -11.49 -23.85 -9.67
CA SER A 159 -10.37 -24.78 -9.91
C SER A 159 -9.17 -24.54 -9.00
N HIS A 160 -9.13 -23.40 -8.31
CA HIS A 160 -8.00 -22.97 -7.48
C HIS A 160 -8.25 -23.28 -6.01
N SER A 161 -7.28 -23.94 -5.37
CA SER A 161 -7.27 -24.10 -3.91
C SER A 161 -6.76 -22.82 -3.26
N TYR A 162 -7.56 -22.22 -2.38
CA TYR A 162 -7.18 -21.05 -1.59
C TYR A 162 -6.78 -21.50 -0.18
N PRO A 163 -5.49 -21.60 0.14
CA PRO A 163 -5.06 -22.05 1.46
C PRO A 163 -5.32 -20.97 2.53
N PRO A 164 -5.48 -21.36 3.80
CA PRO A 164 -5.55 -20.40 4.89
C PRO A 164 -4.24 -19.62 5.04
N LEU A 165 -4.30 -18.48 5.72
CA LEU A 165 -3.12 -17.67 6.03
C LEU A 165 -2.07 -18.47 6.83
N PRO A 166 -0.76 -18.31 6.55
CA PRO A 166 0.30 -19.14 7.12
C PRO A 166 0.69 -18.73 8.55
N PHE A 167 -0.23 -18.10 9.27
CA PHE A 167 -0.03 -17.59 10.62
C PHE A 167 -1.33 -17.55 11.40
N LYS A 168 -1.22 -17.53 12.73
CA LYS A 168 -2.36 -17.38 13.64
C LYS A 168 -2.89 -15.94 13.57
N SER A 169 -4.21 -15.78 13.54
CA SER A 169 -4.85 -14.46 13.65
C SER A 169 -4.48 -13.75 14.96
N SER A 170 -4.47 -12.41 14.91
CA SER A 170 -4.20 -11.52 16.05
C SER A 170 -2.94 -11.89 16.83
N SER A 171 -1.82 -12.04 16.10
CA SER A 171 -0.54 -12.50 16.66
C SER A 171 0.65 -11.57 16.36
N ARG A 172 0.41 -10.43 15.70
CA ARG A 172 1.47 -9.51 15.23
C ARG A 172 1.33 -8.16 15.89
N ASP A 173 2.39 -7.71 16.54
CA ASP A 173 2.46 -6.40 17.19
C ASP A 173 2.60 -5.28 16.15
N LEU A 174 3.24 -5.60 15.01
CA LEU A 174 3.40 -4.72 13.86
C LEU A 174 3.14 -5.51 12.57
N VAL A 175 2.29 -4.99 11.70
CA VAL A 175 2.14 -5.48 10.33
C VAL A 175 2.61 -4.41 9.36
N VAL A 176 3.54 -4.77 8.49
CA VAL A 176 4.02 -3.92 7.40
C VAL A 176 3.43 -4.43 6.09
N CYS A 177 2.83 -3.53 5.32
CA CYS A 177 2.20 -3.83 4.03
C CYS A 177 2.84 -2.97 2.93
N ASP A 178 3.77 -3.56 2.19
CA ASP A 178 4.51 -2.92 1.09
C ASP A 178 4.47 -3.75 -0.20
N ALA A 179 3.50 -4.65 -0.37
CA ALA A 179 3.34 -5.39 -1.60
C ALA A 179 2.93 -4.44 -2.73
N GLN A 180 3.65 -4.57 -3.83
CA GLN A 180 3.50 -3.71 -5.00
C GLN A 180 2.97 -4.54 -6.15
N TRP A 181 2.13 -3.93 -6.97
CA TRP A 181 1.75 -4.54 -8.24
C TRP A 181 2.99 -4.65 -9.13
N VAL A 182 3.12 -5.80 -9.77
CA VAL A 182 4.20 -6.09 -10.70
C VAL A 182 3.62 -6.42 -12.06
N PHE A 183 4.42 -6.24 -13.09
CA PHE A 183 4.01 -6.66 -14.43
C PHE A 183 4.06 -8.19 -14.52
N ASN A 184 2.91 -8.84 -14.61
CA ASN A 184 2.79 -10.27 -14.86
C ASN A 184 1.54 -10.57 -15.72
N PRO A 185 1.44 -11.76 -16.35
CA PRO A 185 0.32 -12.07 -17.24
C PRO A 185 -1.06 -11.99 -16.60
N ASP A 186 -1.21 -12.39 -15.33
CA ASP A 186 -2.51 -12.32 -14.63
C ASP A 186 -2.95 -10.86 -14.42
N ASN A 187 -2.01 -10.00 -14.02
CA ASN A 187 -2.22 -8.57 -13.84
C ASN A 187 -2.56 -7.83 -15.14
N LEU A 188 -2.17 -8.36 -16.29
CA LEU A 188 -2.57 -7.83 -17.60
C LEU A 188 -4.01 -8.19 -17.95
N ASN A 189 -4.47 -9.37 -17.51
CA ASN A 189 -5.83 -9.85 -17.76
C ASN A 189 -6.83 -9.30 -16.73
N ARG A 190 -6.35 -8.88 -15.55
CA ARG A 190 -7.15 -8.31 -14.46
C ARG A 190 -6.67 -6.89 -14.14
N SER A 191 -7.23 -5.90 -14.82
CA SER A 191 -6.88 -4.48 -14.59
C SER A 191 -7.09 -4.04 -13.14
N TRP A 192 -8.04 -4.67 -12.43
CA TRP A 192 -8.35 -4.41 -11.03
C TRP A 192 -7.45 -5.12 -10.02
N ASN A 193 -6.47 -5.92 -10.45
CA ASN A 193 -5.59 -6.64 -9.52
C ASN A 193 -4.77 -5.69 -8.62
N TRP A 194 -4.54 -4.44 -9.04
CA TRP A 194 -3.97 -3.41 -8.18
C TRP A 194 -4.87 -3.18 -6.94
N THR A 195 -6.16 -2.97 -7.16
CA THR A 195 -7.16 -2.79 -6.10
C THR A 195 -7.29 -4.05 -5.25
N ARG A 196 -7.37 -5.22 -5.90
CA ARG A 196 -7.39 -6.52 -5.21
C ARG A 196 -6.19 -6.70 -4.30
N LEU A 197 -4.99 -6.28 -4.71
CA LEU A 197 -3.78 -6.35 -3.91
C LEU A 197 -3.86 -5.45 -2.66
N ILE A 198 -4.34 -4.21 -2.78
CA ILE A 198 -4.51 -3.30 -1.64
C ILE A 198 -5.53 -3.86 -0.64
N ILE A 199 -6.71 -4.28 -1.12
CA ILE A 199 -7.76 -4.89 -0.29
C ILE A 199 -7.24 -6.16 0.40
N SER A 200 -6.50 -7.01 -0.33
CA SER A 200 -5.89 -8.21 0.23
C SER A 200 -4.89 -7.88 1.35
N GLN A 201 -4.00 -6.91 1.14
CA GLN A 201 -3.03 -6.50 2.16
C GLN A 201 -3.71 -5.95 3.40
N LEU A 202 -4.71 -5.07 3.25
CA LEU A 202 -5.46 -4.51 4.36
C LEU A 202 -6.17 -5.61 5.16
N LEU A 203 -6.83 -6.54 4.47
CA LEU A 203 -7.55 -7.64 5.11
C LEU A 203 -6.62 -8.61 5.85
N ILE A 204 -5.45 -8.93 5.26
CA ILE A 204 -4.39 -9.71 5.91
C ILE A 204 -3.88 -8.97 7.16
N ALA A 205 -3.67 -7.65 7.07
CA ALA A 205 -3.19 -6.85 8.20
C ALA A 205 -4.17 -6.82 9.37
N LEU A 206 -5.46 -6.60 9.10
CA LEU A 206 -6.50 -6.59 10.13
C LEU A 206 -6.66 -7.96 10.80
N ARG A 207 -6.48 -9.06 10.07
CA ARG A 207 -6.47 -10.41 10.66
C ARG A 207 -5.20 -10.73 11.44
N ALA A 208 -4.07 -10.16 11.05
CA ALA A 208 -2.78 -10.47 11.66
C ALA A 208 -2.54 -9.66 12.94
N VAL A 209 -2.98 -8.41 12.98
CA VAL A 209 -2.66 -7.45 14.04
C VAL A 209 -3.27 -7.86 15.39
N SER A 210 -2.44 -7.86 16.43
CA SER A 210 -2.86 -8.08 17.82
C SER A 210 -3.65 -6.88 18.34
N PRO A 211 -4.52 -7.04 19.37
CA PRO A 211 -5.12 -5.90 20.07
C PRO A 211 -4.06 -4.91 20.55
N GLY A 212 -4.22 -3.62 20.22
CA GLY A 212 -3.25 -2.59 20.52
C GLY A 212 -2.01 -2.59 19.61
N GLY A 213 -1.93 -3.49 18.63
CA GLY A 213 -0.87 -3.54 17.63
C GLY A 213 -0.93 -2.37 16.64
N SER A 214 0.01 -2.34 15.70
CA SER A 214 0.11 -1.30 14.67
C SER A 214 0.16 -1.87 13.26
N ILE A 215 -0.34 -1.10 12.30
CA ILE A 215 -0.28 -1.39 10.87
C ILE A 215 0.46 -0.24 10.18
N LEU A 216 1.49 -0.57 9.40
CA LEU A 216 2.16 0.35 8.50
C LEU A 216 1.85 -0.08 7.06
N ILE A 217 0.96 0.63 6.38
CA ILE A 217 0.50 0.25 5.03
C ILE A 217 0.87 1.30 4.00
N ARG A 218 1.39 0.84 2.87
CA ARG A 218 1.63 1.68 1.69
C ARG A 218 0.33 1.96 0.95
N LEU A 219 0.07 3.23 0.68
CA LEU A 219 -1.02 3.69 -0.19
C LEU A 219 -0.47 4.62 -1.28
N SER A 220 -1.30 4.93 -2.27
CA SER A 220 -0.96 5.83 -3.39
C SER A 220 -1.91 7.00 -3.43
N CYS A 221 -1.41 8.23 -3.53
CA CYS A 221 -2.17 9.48 -3.68
C CYS A 221 -3.26 9.63 -2.60
N VAL A 222 -3.06 10.55 -1.67
CA VAL A 222 -4.00 10.78 -0.54
C VAL A 222 -5.41 11.11 -1.05
N GLU A 223 -5.47 11.90 -2.13
CA GLU A 223 -6.67 12.44 -2.75
C GLU A 223 -7.50 11.42 -3.55
N ARG A 224 -7.01 10.18 -3.74
CA ARG A 224 -7.81 9.14 -4.40
C ARG A 224 -8.96 8.70 -3.51
N THR A 225 -10.14 8.49 -4.09
CA THR A 225 -11.37 8.10 -3.38
C THR A 225 -11.13 6.87 -2.50
N LEU A 226 -10.65 5.76 -3.07
CA LEU A 226 -10.35 4.55 -2.30
C LEU A 226 -9.31 4.79 -1.18
N THR A 227 -8.28 5.61 -1.44
CA THR A 227 -7.27 5.96 -0.42
C THR A 227 -7.90 6.74 0.74
N GLY A 228 -8.72 7.75 0.45
CA GLY A 228 -9.45 8.51 1.47
C GLY A 228 -10.39 7.63 2.29
N ARG A 229 -11.11 6.71 1.64
CA ARG A 229 -11.96 5.73 2.33
C ARG A 229 -11.16 4.85 3.28
N ILE A 230 -10.01 4.34 2.85
CA ILE A 230 -9.11 3.52 3.68
C ILE A 230 -8.54 4.34 4.85
N LEU A 231 -8.14 5.60 4.62
CA LEU A 231 -7.61 6.48 5.67
C LEU A 231 -8.63 6.70 6.79
N LEU A 232 -9.86 7.06 6.43
CA LEU A 232 -10.95 7.25 7.41
C LEU A 232 -11.28 5.94 8.12
N ALA A 233 -11.30 4.81 7.41
CA ALA A 233 -11.51 3.50 8.01
C ALA A 233 -10.43 3.15 9.05
N LEU A 234 -9.16 3.44 8.75
CA LEU A 234 -8.07 3.26 9.71
C LEU A 234 -8.22 4.17 10.93
N CYS A 235 -8.73 5.39 10.76
CA CYS A 235 -9.00 6.32 11.86
C CYS A 235 -10.12 5.81 12.78
N ARG A 236 -11.16 5.16 12.23
CA ARG A 236 -12.25 4.59 13.05
C ARG A 236 -11.79 3.45 13.96
N ILE A 237 -10.80 2.67 13.52
CA ILE A 237 -10.40 1.43 14.21
C ILE A 237 -9.10 1.56 15.02
N SER A 238 -8.49 2.74 15.09
CA SER A 238 -7.18 2.96 15.71
C SER A 238 -7.15 4.23 16.55
N ASP A 239 -6.39 4.25 17.64
CA ASP A 239 -6.30 5.45 18.48
C ASP A 239 -5.49 6.59 17.84
N LEU A 240 -4.57 6.26 16.92
CA LEU A 240 -3.70 7.25 16.29
C LEU A 240 -3.33 6.81 14.89
N VAL A 241 -3.63 7.66 13.91
CA VAL A 241 -3.24 7.49 12.52
C VAL A 241 -2.31 8.63 12.13
N ARG A 242 -1.19 8.30 11.50
CA ARG A 242 -0.22 9.25 10.95
C ARG A 242 0.18 8.82 9.56
N THR A 243 0.47 9.78 8.69
CA THR A 243 1.07 9.53 7.38
C THR A 243 2.56 9.82 7.42
N VAL A 244 3.33 9.08 6.64
CA VAL A 244 4.78 9.25 6.55
C VAL A 244 5.29 8.87 5.17
N LYS A 245 6.36 9.53 4.74
CA LYS A 245 7.07 9.22 3.51
C LYS A 245 8.55 9.48 3.70
N SER A 246 9.39 8.65 3.09
CA SER A 246 10.84 8.89 3.09
C SER A 246 11.19 10.13 2.28
N THR A 247 11.93 11.05 2.89
CA THR A 247 12.48 12.24 2.23
C THR A 247 13.78 11.96 1.48
N GLN A 248 14.30 10.73 1.58
CA GLN A 248 15.60 10.32 1.02
C GLN A 248 15.48 9.30 -0.11
N PHE A 249 14.34 8.60 -0.22
CA PHE A 249 14.16 7.53 -1.18
C PHE A 249 12.78 7.59 -1.83
N GLN A 250 12.76 7.58 -3.18
CA GLN A 250 11.54 7.59 -3.99
C GLN A 250 10.55 8.72 -3.61
N THR A 251 11.09 9.87 -3.18
CA THR A 251 10.31 11.00 -2.65
C THR A 251 9.40 11.63 -3.70
N ILE A 252 9.80 11.64 -4.98
CA ILE A 252 8.97 12.16 -6.09
C ILE A 252 7.75 11.27 -6.43
N ARG A 253 7.74 10.02 -5.97
CA ARG A 253 6.63 9.08 -6.26
C ARG A 253 5.42 9.41 -5.41
N SER A 254 4.22 9.18 -5.94
CA SER A 254 2.95 9.52 -5.28
C SER A 254 2.50 8.54 -4.19
N TYR A 255 3.29 7.50 -3.90
CA TYR A 255 2.99 6.60 -2.79
C TYR A 255 3.51 7.17 -1.46
N PHE A 256 2.89 6.74 -0.37
CA PHE A 256 3.26 7.09 1.00
C PHE A 256 2.86 5.93 1.92
N TYR A 257 3.17 6.04 3.22
CA TYR A 257 2.78 5.06 4.22
C TYR A 257 1.83 5.68 5.23
N VAL A 258 0.89 4.87 5.71
CA VAL A 258 0.00 5.17 6.82
C VAL A 258 0.39 4.29 7.98
N LEU A 259 0.70 4.90 9.12
CA LEU A 259 0.93 4.23 10.39
C LEU A 259 -0.33 4.37 11.25
N ALA A 260 -1.10 3.30 11.34
CA ALA A 260 -2.23 3.15 12.25
C ALA A 260 -1.78 2.44 13.53
N GLN A 261 -1.94 3.07 14.69
CA GLN A 261 -1.40 2.60 15.96
C GLN A 261 -2.51 2.33 16.96
N ARG A 262 -2.29 1.31 17.80
CA ARG A 262 -3.26 0.84 18.79
C ARG A 262 -4.58 0.51 18.11
N VAL A 263 -4.48 -0.37 17.11
CA VAL A 263 -5.65 -0.89 16.39
C VAL A 263 -6.52 -1.69 17.35
N HIS A 264 -7.84 -1.66 17.14
CA HIS A 264 -8.86 -2.37 17.90
C HIS A 264 -9.51 -3.49 17.07
N PRO A 265 -8.84 -4.64 16.83
CA PRO A 265 -9.36 -5.72 15.98
C PRO A 265 -10.70 -6.32 16.44
N GLN A 266 -11.06 -6.09 17.71
CA GLN A 266 -12.26 -6.63 18.34
C GLN A 266 -13.43 -5.64 18.35
N SER A 267 -13.22 -4.39 17.91
CA SER A 267 -14.30 -3.40 17.80
C SER A 267 -15.29 -3.78 16.70
N ASP A 268 -16.51 -3.29 16.80
CA ASP A 268 -17.55 -3.60 15.82
C ASP A 268 -17.29 -2.89 14.49
N GLU A 269 -16.65 -1.72 14.52
CA GLU A 269 -16.16 -1.00 13.35
C GLU A 269 -15.11 -1.83 12.60
N CYS A 270 -14.16 -2.44 13.33
CA CYS A 270 -13.14 -3.27 12.70
C CYS A 270 -13.71 -4.57 12.12
N LYS A 271 -14.67 -5.22 12.82
CA LYS A 271 -15.36 -6.40 12.29
C LYS A 271 -16.17 -6.06 11.03
N SER A 272 -16.88 -4.93 11.04
CA SER A 272 -17.65 -4.46 9.89
C SER A 272 -16.74 -4.18 8.69
N LEU A 273 -15.59 -3.53 8.94
CA LEU A 273 -14.57 -3.30 7.91
C LEU A 273 -14.02 -4.62 7.36
N ILE A 274 -13.72 -5.61 8.21
CA ILE A 274 -13.28 -6.94 7.76
C ILE A 274 -14.34 -7.57 6.85
N SER A 275 -15.62 -7.57 7.23
CA SER A 275 -16.69 -8.12 6.41
C SER A 275 -16.86 -7.39 5.07
N ALA A 276 -16.75 -6.06 5.06
CA ALA A 276 -16.74 -5.27 3.83
C ALA A 276 -15.58 -5.67 2.91
N LEU A 277 -14.36 -5.77 3.45
CA LEU A 277 -13.17 -6.17 2.69
C LEU A 277 -13.24 -7.62 2.20
N GLU A 278 -13.85 -8.53 2.96
CA GLU A 278 -14.13 -9.91 2.52
C GLU A 278 -15.04 -9.91 1.29
N GLN A 279 -16.10 -9.11 1.31
CA GLN A 279 -17.02 -8.97 0.17
C GLN A 279 -16.29 -8.41 -1.05
N LEU A 280 -15.50 -7.34 -0.89
CA LEU A 280 -14.74 -6.75 -1.98
C LEU A 280 -13.72 -7.72 -2.58
N TRP A 281 -12.98 -8.45 -1.73
CA TRP A 281 -12.06 -9.47 -2.20
C TRP A 281 -12.78 -10.58 -2.95
N TYR A 282 -13.93 -11.04 -2.44
CA TYR A 282 -14.75 -12.06 -3.09
C TYR A 282 -15.21 -11.60 -4.48
N THR A 283 -15.75 -10.38 -4.58
CA THR A 283 -16.16 -9.76 -5.84
C THR A 283 -15.01 -9.72 -6.86
N MET A 284 -13.83 -9.26 -6.44
CA MET A 284 -12.66 -9.18 -7.32
C MET A 284 -12.02 -10.53 -7.66
N THR A 285 -12.40 -11.61 -6.98
CA THR A 285 -11.81 -12.94 -7.15
C THR A 285 -12.73 -13.92 -7.87
N PHE A 286 -14.04 -13.84 -7.63
CA PHE A 286 -15.01 -14.88 -8.02
C PHE A 286 -16.24 -14.39 -8.76
N GLU A 287 -16.62 -13.11 -8.67
CA GLU A 287 -17.74 -12.58 -9.46
C GLU A 287 -17.32 -12.34 -10.92
N GLY A 288 -18.12 -11.59 -11.67
CA GLY A 288 -17.80 -11.24 -13.06
C GLY A 288 -17.99 -12.39 -14.04
N GLU A 289 -17.56 -12.16 -15.27
CA GLU A 289 -17.73 -13.12 -16.37
C GLU A 289 -16.93 -14.40 -16.09
N SER A 290 -17.59 -15.55 -16.24
CA SER A 290 -17.00 -16.88 -16.02
C SER A 290 -16.36 -17.09 -14.64
N GLY A 291 -16.69 -16.26 -13.64
CA GLY A 291 -16.13 -16.33 -12.30
C GLY A 291 -14.67 -15.88 -12.18
N TYR A 292 -14.22 -15.01 -13.10
CA TYR A 292 -12.83 -14.54 -13.16
C TYR A 292 -12.52 -13.36 -12.22
N GLY A 293 -13.54 -12.84 -11.52
CA GLY A 293 -13.51 -11.58 -10.80
C GLY A 293 -13.98 -10.42 -11.68
N ARG A 294 -14.33 -9.31 -11.03
CA ARG A 294 -14.60 -8.02 -11.68
C ARG A 294 -13.99 -6.88 -10.87
N ASP A 295 -13.82 -5.72 -11.51
CA ASP A 295 -13.46 -4.50 -10.78
C ASP A 295 -14.58 -4.10 -9.81
N ILE A 296 -14.18 -3.39 -8.75
CA ILE A 296 -15.11 -2.80 -7.79
C ILE A 296 -15.67 -1.51 -8.40
N ARG A 297 -16.93 -1.24 -8.13
CA ARG A 297 -17.62 -0.02 -8.56
C ARG A 297 -17.61 1.02 -7.44
N ALA A 298 -18.05 2.23 -7.75
CA ALA A 298 -18.14 3.30 -6.75
C ALA A 298 -19.01 2.87 -5.56
N GLU A 299 -20.13 2.20 -5.81
CA GLU A 299 -21.02 1.67 -4.78
C GLU A 299 -20.38 0.55 -3.92
N ASP A 300 -19.45 -0.23 -4.51
CA ASP A 300 -18.74 -1.26 -3.77
C ASP A 300 -17.71 -0.60 -2.82
N GLU A 301 -17.02 0.46 -3.25
CA GLU A 301 -16.05 1.17 -2.41
C GLU A 301 -16.68 1.78 -1.14
N GLU A 302 -17.95 2.20 -1.22
CA GLU A 302 -18.70 2.76 -0.08
C GLU A 302 -18.85 1.77 1.09
N LEU A 303 -18.68 0.47 0.85
CA LEU A 303 -18.62 -0.54 1.91
C LEU A 303 -17.48 -0.29 2.91
N ILE A 304 -16.41 0.40 2.49
CA ILE A 304 -15.29 0.77 3.37
C ILE A 304 -15.67 1.99 4.20
N THR A 305 -16.06 3.08 3.55
CA THR A 305 -16.44 4.37 4.13
C THR A 305 -17.40 5.02 3.15
N THR A 306 -18.53 5.56 3.58
CA THR A 306 -19.55 6.13 2.68
C THR A 306 -19.11 7.47 2.09
N ASP A 307 -19.76 7.91 0.99
CA ASP A 307 -19.55 9.26 0.46
C ASP A 307 -19.98 10.34 1.45
N GLU A 308 -21.07 10.11 2.19
CA GLU A 308 -21.56 11.03 3.22
C GLU A 308 -20.48 11.29 4.29
N GLU A 309 -19.82 10.25 4.79
CA GLU A 309 -18.75 10.40 5.78
C GLU A 309 -17.51 11.04 5.15
N MET A 310 -17.07 10.54 3.99
CA MET A 310 -15.85 11.00 3.34
C MET A 310 -15.91 12.48 2.94
N LEU A 311 -17.06 12.93 2.46
CA LEU A 311 -17.29 14.30 2.00
C LEU A 311 -17.84 15.23 3.09
N SER A 312 -18.07 14.71 4.31
CA SER A 312 -18.39 15.55 5.46
C SER A 312 -17.22 16.48 5.80
N GLU A 313 -17.50 17.61 6.45
CA GLU A 313 -16.45 18.54 6.88
C GLU A 313 -15.38 17.85 7.74
N ASN A 314 -15.78 16.97 8.66
CA ASN A 314 -14.85 16.22 9.49
C ASN A 314 -14.01 15.21 8.69
N GLY A 315 -14.62 14.53 7.71
CA GLY A 315 -13.92 13.62 6.82
C GLY A 315 -12.86 14.32 5.99
N LEU A 316 -13.24 15.44 5.35
CA LEU A 316 -12.32 16.26 4.56
C LEU A 316 -11.19 16.85 5.41
N LEU A 317 -11.50 17.42 6.59
CA LEU A 317 -10.48 17.94 7.50
C LEU A 317 -9.48 16.87 7.95
N THR A 318 -9.96 15.66 8.25
CA THR A 318 -9.11 14.53 8.63
C THR A 318 -8.19 14.13 7.46
N ILE A 319 -8.71 14.06 6.24
CA ILE A 319 -7.93 13.74 5.05
C ILE A 319 -6.90 14.82 4.75
N ILE A 320 -7.24 16.11 4.89
CA ILE A 320 -6.30 17.23 4.74
C ILE A 320 -5.19 17.14 5.78
N GLN A 321 -5.54 16.94 7.05
CA GLN A 321 -4.56 16.81 8.13
C GLN A 321 -3.54 15.69 7.87
N LEU A 322 -4.01 14.54 7.37
CA LEU A 322 -3.16 13.41 7.01
C LEU A 322 -2.46 13.61 5.65
N GLY A 323 -3.03 14.41 4.77
CA GLY A 323 -2.56 14.62 3.40
C GLY A 323 -1.48 15.66 3.25
N THR A 324 -1.64 16.80 3.93
CA THR A 324 -0.77 17.98 3.78
C THR A 324 0.72 17.65 3.89
N PRO A 325 1.21 16.92 4.92
CA PRO A 325 2.63 16.59 5.01
C PRO A 325 3.14 15.76 3.83
N ILE A 326 2.29 14.91 3.24
CA ILE A 326 2.64 14.06 2.10
C ILE A 326 2.67 14.88 0.81
N TRP A 327 1.70 15.77 0.63
CA TRP A 327 1.64 16.67 -0.51
C TRP A 327 2.83 17.62 -0.53
N GLU A 328 3.18 18.24 0.60
CA GLU A 328 4.35 19.11 0.74
C GLU A 328 5.66 18.38 0.38
N ILE A 329 5.90 17.22 0.99
CA ILE A 329 7.11 16.41 0.72
C ILE A 329 7.22 16.06 -0.77
N GLN A 330 6.12 15.67 -1.39
CA GLN A 330 6.15 15.31 -2.81
C GLN A 330 6.31 16.53 -3.70
N TYR A 331 5.63 17.63 -3.39
CA TYR A 331 5.70 18.89 -4.12
C TYR A 331 7.15 19.39 -4.16
N ASP A 332 7.80 19.55 -3.01
CA ASP A 332 9.17 20.03 -2.92
C ASP A 332 10.13 19.15 -3.73
N ALA A 333 10.00 17.83 -3.59
CA ALA A 333 10.85 16.88 -4.30
C ALA A 333 10.62 16.91 -5.81
N LEU A 334 9.36 17.03 -6.24
CA LEU A 334 8.99 17.06 -7.65
C LEU A 334 9.41 18.41 -8.27
N CYS A 335 9.16 19.53 -7.60
CA CYS A 335 9.61 20.87 -8.00
C CYS A 335 11.12 20.87 -8.24
N TYR A 336 11.89 20.39 -7.27
CA TYR A 336 13.34 20.28 -7.40
C TYR A 336 13.77 19.39 -8.57
N PHE A 337 13.11 18.25 -8.74
CA PHE A 337 13.41 17.30 -9.81
C PHE A 337 13.13 17.86 -11.21
N LEU A 338 12.02 18.58 -11.36
CA LEU A 338 11.55 19.22 -12.59
C LEU A 338 12.41 20.44 -12.94
N ALA A 339 12.71 21.31 -11.97
CA ALA A 339 13.56 22.49 -12.16
C ALA A 339 14.97 22.10 -12.64
N LYS A 340 15.55 21.02 -12.09
CA LYS A 340 16.82 20.46 -12.57
C LYS A 340 16.80 19.96 -14.01
N ARG A 341 15.62 19.81 -14.60
CA ARG A 341 15.41 19.34 -15.98
C ARG A 341 14.83 20.42 -16.89
N GLY A 342 14.71 21.66 -16.41
CA GLY A 342 14.20 22.79 -17.17
C GLY A 342 12.73 22.66 -17.57
N VAL A 343 11.93 21.96 -16.77
CA VAL A 343 10.47 21.81 -17.02
C VAL A 343 9.68 22.90 -16.30
N VAL A 344 10.12 23.30 -15.11
CA VAL A 344 9.55 24.39 -14.29
C VAL A 344 10.62 25.36 -13.85
#